data_AF-A0A2N2R307-F1
#
_entry.id   AF-A0A2N2R307-F1
#
_cell.length_a   1.000
_cell.length_b   1.000
_cell.length_c   1.000
_cell.angle_alpha   90.00
_cell.angle_beta   90.00
_cell.angle_gamma   90.00
#
_symmetry.space_group_name_H-M   'P 1'
#
loop_
_entity.id
_entity.type
_entity.pdbx_description
1 polymer ?
#
loop_
_entity_poly.entity_id
_entity_poly.type
_entity_poly.pdbx_seq_one_letter_code
_entity_poly.pdbx_strand_id
1 'polypeptide(L)'
;MSPTRLLALLLLSAAIAPSLADPLPLGRLFLDPQQRARLDIQRQHNTGFQPDAGDQASQTINGEVRSSNGRSIRWINGEANWEGTAPAPRIPVGDTFNPSTGEQESLLRDGHILIKRGSPSK
;
A
#
# COMPACT_ATOMS: atom_id res chain seq x y z
N MET A 1 32.23 -44.26 -26.82
CA MET A 1 32.00 -42.81 -26.60
C MET A 1 33.27 -42.24 -26.01
N SER A 2 33.85 -41.17 -26.56
CA SER A 2 35.13 -40.64 -26.07
C SER A 2 34.99 -40.11 -24.63
N PRO A 3 36.02 -40.29 -23.77
CA PRO A 3 35.95 -39.88 -22.36
C PRO A 3 35.67 -38.39 -22.20
N THR A 4 36.10 -37.57 -23.17
CA THR A 4 35.83 -36.14 -23.25
C THR A 4 34.35 -35.80 -23.44
N ARG A 5 33.60 -36.61 -24.21
CA ARG A 5 32.16 -36.41 -24.39
C ARG A 5 31.38 -36.77 -23.14
N LEU A 6 31.83 -37.80 -22.43
CA LEU A 6 31.26 -38.23 -21.15
C LEU A 6 31.48 -37.17 -20.06
N LEU A 7 32.69 -36.60 -19.98
CA LEU A 7 33.00 -35.49 -19.09
C LEU A 7 32.17 -34.24 -19.40
N ALA A 8 32.03 -33.90 -20.69
CA ALA A 8 31.23 -32.76 -21.13
C ALA A 8 29.74 -32.93 -20.79
N LEU A 9 29.19 -34.13 -20.99
CA LEU A 9 27.81 -34.47 -20.60
C LEU A 9 27.59 -34.42 -19.09
N LEU A 10 28.57 -34.88 -18.30
CA LEU A 10 28.52 -34.83 -16.84
C LEU A 10 28.56 -33.40 -16.31
N LEU A 11 29.42 -32.54 -16.89
CA LEU A 11 29.47 -31.11 -16.57
C LEU A 11 28.18 -30.38 -16.97
N LEU A 12 27.61 -30.71 -18.14
CA LEU A 12 26.36 -30.11 -18.58
C LEU A 12 25.18 -30.51 -17.68
N SER A 13 25.16 -31.76 -17.18
CA SER A 13 24.13 -32.24 -16.26
C SER A 13 24.24 -31.62 -14.86
N ALA A 14 25.44 -31.26 -14.40
CA ALA A 14 25.64 -30.61 -13.10
C ALA A 14 25.21 -29.13 -13.10
N ALA A 15 25.17 -28.48 -14.27
CA ALA A 15 24.76 -27.09 -14.43
C ALA A 15 23.23 -26.87 -14.42
N ILE A 16 22.43 -27.94 -14.42
CA ILE A 16 20.95 -27.90 -14.44
C ILE A 16 20.38 -28.02 -13.02
N ALA A 17 21.20 -27.88 -11.98
CA ALA A 17 20.69 -27.81 -10.61
C ALA A 17 19.63 -26.70 -10.56
N PRO A 18 18.35 -27.02 -10.24
CA PRO A 18 17.36 -25.98 -10.07
C PRO A 18 17.89 -25.10 -8.94
N SER A 19 18.11 -23.82 -9.22
CA SER A 19 18.30 -22.85 -8.15
C SER A 19 17.05 -22.96 -7.29
N LEU A 20 17.18 -23.55 -6.10
CA LEU A 20 16.21 -23.42 -5.03
C LEU A 20 16.28 -21.98 -4.54
N ALA A 21 15.87 -21.05 -5.40
CA ALA A 21 15.52 -19.71 -4.99
C ALA A 21 14.30 -19.90 -4.09
N ASP A 22 14.53 -19.74 -2.79
CA ASP A 22 13.46 -19.69 -1.80
C ASP A 22 12.46 -18.64 -2.31
N PRO A 23 11.18 -19.00 -2.56
CA PRO A 23 10.19 -18.04 -2.99
C PRO A 23 9.89 -17.16 -1.78
N LEU A 24 10.79 -16.21 -1.49
CA LEU A 24 10.59 -15.22 -0.45
C LEU A 24 9.23 -14.59 -0.76
N PRO A 25 8.20 -14.82 0.07
CA PRO A 25 6.94 -14.15 -0.14
C PRO A 25 7.23 -12.66 0.07
N LEU A 26 7.26 -11.90 -1.03
CA LEU A 26 7.34 -10.45 -0.98
C LEU A 26 6.23 -9.97 -0.04
N GLY A 27 6.60 -9.54 1.17
CA GLY A 27 5.66 -9.00 2.16
C GLY A 27 5.79 -9.50 3.60
N ARG A 28 6.68 -10.44 3.94
CA ARG A 28 6.85 -10.86 5.35
C ARG A 28 8.10 -10.23 5.98
N LEU A 29 7.92 -9.06 6.62
CA LEU A 29 8.99 -8.27 7.26
C LEU A 29 9.53 -8.86 8.58
N PHE A 30 9.00 -10.00 9.04
CA PHE A 30 9.42 -10.64 10.29
C PHE A 30 9.92 -12.05 10.00
N LEU A 31 11.20 -12.27 10.26
CA LEU A 31 11.89 -13.55 10.07
C LEU A 31 11.70 -14.48 11.29
N ASP A 32 11.24 -13.94 12.44
CA ASP A 32 11.00 -14.68 13.69
C ASP A 32 9.50 -14.69 14.07
N PRO A 33 8.90 -15.88 14.30
CA PRO A 33 7.53 -16.00 14.83
C PRO A 33 7.29 -15.24 16.14
N GLN A 34 8.30 -15.14 17.02
CA GLN A 34 8.18 -14.45 18.30
C GLN A 34 8.07 -12.93 18.14
N GLN A 35 8.80 -12.35 17.17
CA GLN A 35 8.71 -10.92 16.84
C GLN A 35 7.31 -10.57 16.33
N ARG A 36 6.71 -11.47 15.53
CA ARG A 36 5.35 -11.30 15.03
C ARG A 36 4.32 -11.31 16.14
N ALA A 37 4.37 -12.29 17.05
CA ALA A 37 3.41 -12.40 18.15
C ALA A 37 3.41 -11.14 19.04
N ARG A 38 4.58 -10.57 19.32
CA ARG A 38 4.71 -9.32 20.09
C ARG A 38 4.07 -8.13 19.38
N LEU A 39 4.26 -7.99 18.07
CA LEU A 39 3.66 -6.92 17.28
C LEU A 39 2.14 -7.11 17.15
N ASP A 40 1.67 -8.35 17.01
CA ASP A 40 0.24 -8.68 16.97
C ASP A 40 -0.45 -8.31 18.30
N ILE A 41 0.17 -8.62 19.44
CA ILE A 41 -0.28 -8.19 20.77
C ILE A 41 -0.29 -6.65 20.86
N GLN A 42 0.78 -5.99 20.42
CA GLN A 42 0.87 -4.52 20.43
C GLN A 42 -0.20 -3.86 19.56
N ARG A 43 -0.55 -4.45 18.41
CA ARG A 43 -1.67 -3.98 17.56
C ARG A 43 -3.02 -4.15 18.23
N GLN A 44 -3.25 -5.26 18.95
CA GLN A 44 -4.50 -5.48 19.68
C GLN A 44 -4.70 -4.47 20.81
N HIS A 45 -3.62 -4.05 21.48
CA HIS A 45 -3.67 -3.07 22.56
C HIS A 45 -3.71 -1.61 22.07
N ASN A 46 -3.32 -1.34 20.83
CA ASN A 46 -3.31 0.02 20.31
C ASN A 46 -4.62 0.30 19.55
N THR A 47 -5.54 1.00 20.21
CA THR A 47 -6.84 1.41 19.63
C THR A 47 -6.68 2.22 18.33
N GLY A 48 -5.54 2.90 18.13
CA GLY A 48 -5.24 3.62 16.88
C GLY A 48 -4.90 2.72 15.68
N PHE A 49 -4.68 1.42 15.89
CA PHE A 49 -4.53 0.42 14.82
C PHE A 49 -5.82 -0.36 14.55
N GLN A 50 -6.91 -0.03 15.25
CA GLN A 50 -8.20 -0.66 15.05
C GLN A 50 -8.84 -0.05 13.78
N PRO A 51 -9.09 -0.85 12.72
CA PRO A 51 -9.65 -0.33 11.47
C PRO A 51 -11.03 0.32 11.65
N ASP A 52 -11.76 -0.10 12.70
CA ASP A 52 -13.11 0.37 13.05
C ASP A 52 -13.14 1.36 14.23
N ALA A 53 -12.12 2.21 14.40
CA ALA A 53 -12.33 3.41 15.20
C ALA A 53 -13.33 4.28 14.41
N GLY A 54 -14.62 4.21 14.77
CA GLY A 54 -15.74 4.77 14.00
C GLY A 54 -15.61 6.26 13.65
N ASP A 55 -16.67 6.85 13.09
CA ASP A 55 -16.76 8.18 12.46
C ASP A 55 -16.10 9.39 13.17
N GLN A 56 -15.58 9.24 14.38
CA GLN A 56 -14.83 10.24 15.14
C GLN A 56 -13.30 10.12 15.03
N ALA A 57 -12.75 9.07 14.42
CA ALA A 57 -11.31 8.97 14.17
C ALA A 57 -10.86 9.93 13.06
N SER A 58 -9.62 10.42 13.16
CA SER A 58 -9.01 11.19 12.07
C SER A 58 -9.00 10.38 10.78
N GLN A 59 -9.51 10.97 9.71
CA GLN A 59 -9.66 10.37 8.39
C GLN A 59 -8.58 10.93 7.46
N THR A 60 -7.70 10.06 6.97
CA THR A 60 -6.69 10.39 5.97
C THR A 60 -7.14 9.89 4.60
N ILE A 61 -7.18 10.78 3.61
CA ILE A 61 -7.53 10.42 2.24
C ILE A 61 -6.28 9.94 1.52
N ASN A 62 -6.08 8.63 1.40
CA ASN A 62 -4.87 8.06 0.80
C ASN A 62 -4.86 8.16 -0.73
N GLY A 63 -6.03 8.06 -1.35
CA GLY A 63 -6.15 8.01 -2.79
C GLY A 63 -7.58 8.06 -3.27
N GLU A 64 -7.77 8.47 -4.52
CA GLU A 64 -9.05 8.47 -5.19
C GLU A 64 -8.88 7.95 -6.62
N VAL A 65 -9.70 6.98 -7.01
CA VAL A 65 -9.80 6.49 -8.39
C VAL A 65 -11.15 6.94 -8.94
N ARG A 66 -11.10 7.80 -9.95
CA ARG A 66 -12.27 8.28 -10.68
C ARG A 66 -12.38 7.54 -12.00
N SER A 67 -13.42 6.75 -12.19
CA SER A 67 -13.70 6.09 -13.46
C SER A 67 -14.43 7.04 -14.41
N SER A 68 -14.25 6.81 -15.71
CA SER A 68 -14.87 7.60 -16.78
C SER A 68 -16.41 7.53 -16.77
N ASN A 69 -16.99 6.48 -16.20
CA ASN A 69 -18.43 6.32 -16.00
C ASN A 69 -19.01 7.16 -14.83
N GLY A 70 -18.18 8.00 -14.20
CA GLY A 70 -18.60 8.91 -13.13
C GLY A 70 -18.52 8.35 -11.72
N ARG A 71 -18.23 7.05 -11.54
CA ARG A 71 -17.99 6.47 -10.22
C ARG A 71 -16.62 6.89 -9.68
N SER A 72 -16.55 7.13 -8.37
CA SER A 72 -15.29 7.38 -7.66
C SER A 72 -15.16 6.42 -6.49
N ILE A 73 -13.97 5.87 -6.29
CA ILE A 73 -13.61 5.04 -5.13
C ILE A 73 -12.51 5.77 -4.39
N ARG A 74 -12.67 5.94 -3.09
CA ARG A 74 -11.70 6.63 -2.24
C ARG A 74 -11.15 5.69 -1.19
N TRP A 75 -9.85 5.77 -0.94
CA TRP A 75 -9.19 5.03 0.13
C TRP A 75 -9.05 5.93 1.35
N ILE A 76 -9.79 5.61 2.42
CA ILE A 76 -9.79 6.36 3.67
C ILE A 76 -9.14 5.47 4.73
N ASN A 77 -8.10 5.97 5.41
CA ASN A 77 -7.36 5.19 6.42
C ASN A 77 -6.90 3.79 5.96
N GLY A 78 -6.59 3.63 4.66
CA GLY A 78 -6.17 2.36 4.07
C GLY A 78 -7.32 1.48 3.55
N GLU A 79 -8.57 1.81 3.85
CA GLU A 79 -9.74 1.05 3.44
C GLU A 79 -10.46 1.69 2.26
N ALA A 80 -10.94 0.86 1.34
CA ALA A 80 -11.67 1.33 0.16
C ALA A 80 -13.14 1.60 0.51
N ASN A 81 -13.55 2.85 0.38
CA ASN A 81 -14.95 3.26 0.47
C ASN A 81 -15.61 3.11 -0.91
N TRP A 82 -16.27 1.96 -1.12
CA TRP A 82 -16.94 1.61 -2.38
C TRP A 82 -18.30 2.28 -2.56
N GLU A 83 -19.02 2.47 -1.45
CA GLU A 83 -20.41 2.90 -1.43
C GLU A 83 -20.55 4.42 -1.40
N GLY A 84 -19.45 5.14 -1.13
CA GLY A 84 -19.48 6.59 -0.97
C GLY A 84 -20.25 7.03 0.30
N THR A 85 -20.44 6.10 1.24
CA THR A 85 -21.27 6.29 2.43
C THR A 85 -20.63 7.24 3.44
N ALA A 86 -19.29 7.28 3.50
CA ALA A 86 -18.60 8.30 4.29
C ALA A 86 -18.86 9.69 3.68
N PRO A 87 -19.40 10.66 4.43
CA PRO A 87 -19.57 12.02 3.96
C PRO A 87 -18.18 12.55 3.62
N ALA A 88 -17.90 12.76 2.34
CA ALA A 88 -16.59 13.18 1.90
C ALA A 88 -16.44 14.70 2.14
N PRO A 89 -15.71 15.15 3.17
CA PRO A 89 -15.20 16.50 3.13
C PRO A 89 -14.38 16.66 1.83
N ARG A 90 -14.45 17.83 1.19
CA ARG A 90 -13.74 18.16 -0.07
C ARG A 90 -12.25 18.34 0.17
N ILE A 91 -11.64 17.35 0.81
CA ILE A 91 -10.27 17.36 1.23
C ILE A 91 -9.42 16.83 0.07
N PRO A 92 -8.28 17.49 -0.23
CA PRO A 92 -7.26 16.95 -1.09
C PRO A 92 -6.83 15.53 -0.68
N VAL A 93 -6.42 14.73 -1.66
CA VAL A 93 -5.73 13.46 -1.38
C VAL A 93 -4.41 13.77 -0.66
N GLY A 94 -4.11 13.00 0.38
CA GLY A 94 -2.93 13.11 1.22
C GLY A 94 -3.19 13.79 2.56
N ASP A 95 -4.22 14.61 2.64
CA ASP A 95 -4.55 15.36 3.86
C ASP A 95 -5.31 14.48 4.87
N THR A 96 -5.17 14.84 6.14
CA THR A 96 -5.83 14.22 7.28
C THR A 96 -6.84 15.19 7.88
N PHE A 97 -8.01 14.70 8.24
CA PHE A 97 -9.07 15.51 8.85
C PHE A 97 -9.68 14.83 10.05
N ASN A 98 -9.87 15.60 11.11
CA ASN A 98 -10.55 15.15 12.30
C ASN A 98 -12.03 15.59 12.25
N PRO A 99 -12.98 14.66 12.06
CA PRO A 99 -14.40 14.98 11.99
C PRO A 99 -14.99 15.52 13.31
N SER A 100 -14.34 15.24 14.44
CA SER A 100 -14.80 15.69 15.76
C SER A 100 -14.42 17.15 16.08
N THR A 101 -13.24 17.59 15.61
CA THR A 101 -12.72 18.96 15.85
C THR A 101 -12.85 19.86 14.63
N GLY A 102 -13.01 19.28 13.43
CA GLY A 102 -12.96 19.99 12.16
C GLY A 102 -11.55 20.36 11.70
N GLU A 103 -10.51 19.97 12.45
CA GLU A 103 -9.12 20.25 12.11
C GLU A 103 -8.69 19.48 10.85
N GLN A 104 -7.98 20.16 9.96
CA GLN A 104 -7.39 19.60 8.76
C GLN A 104 -5.88 19.81 8.79
N GLU A 105 -5.12 18.73 8.59
CA GLU A 105 -3.67 18.77 8.38
C GLU A 105 -3.38 18.45 6.91
N SER A 106 -2.72 19.40 6.22
CA SER A 106 -2.36 19.19 4.82
C SER A 106 -1.04 18.44 4.68
N LEU A 107 -0.97 17.52 3.71
CA LEU A 107 0.27 16.82 3.37
C LEU A 107 1.40 17.77 2.96
N LEU A 108 1.04 18.89 2.33
CA LEU A 108 2.01 19.89 1.90
C LEU A 108 2.36 20.88 3.01
N ARG A 109 1.63 20.88 4.14
CA ARG A 109 1.73 21.88 5.21
C ARG A 109 1.64 23.29 4.62
N ASP A 110 2.75 24.04 4.60
CA ASP A 110 2.84 25.39 4.04
C ASP A 110 3.25 25.42 2.55
N GLY A 111 3.54 24.26 1.96
CA GLY A 111 3.85 24.10 0.54
C GLY A 111 2.61 24.23 -0.34
N HIS A 112 2.79 24.71 -1.56
CA HIS A 112 1.69 24.84 -2.54
C HIS A 112 2.10 24.32 -3.91
N ILE A 113 1.13 23.76 -4.64
CA ILE A 113 1.32 23.28 -6.02
C ILE A 113 0.59 24.23 -6.97
N LEU A 114 1.34 24.85 -7.88
CA LEU A 114 0.82 25.72 -8.93
C LEU A 114 0.65 24.93 -10.23
N ILE A 115 -0.60 24.61 -10.58
CA ILE A 115 -0.89 23.86 -11.81
C ILE A 115 -1.06 24.85 -12.97
N LYS A 116 -0.10 24.86 -13.90
CA LYS A 116 -0.22 25.56 -15.18
C LYS A 116 -0.82 24.61 -16.21
N ARG A 117 -2.10 24.78 -16.54
CA ARG A 117 -2.74 24.00 -17.63
C ARG A 117 -2.21 24.52 -18.97
N GLY A 118 -1.79 23.61 -19.83
CA GLY A 118 -1.47 23.95 -21.22
C GLY A 118 -2.72 24.42 -21.97
N SER A 119 -2.57 25.38 -22.87
CA SER A 119 -3.65 25.80 -23.76
C SER A 119 -4.10 24.61 -24.61
N PRO A 120 -5.42 24.37 -24.76
CA PRO A 120 -5.89 23.30 -25.64
C PRO A 120 -5.40 23.58 -27.08
N SER A 121 -4.76 22.61 -27.72
CA SER A 121 -4.43 22.74 -29.15
C SER A 121 -5.74 22.74 -29.94
N LYS A 122 -5.89 23.73 -30.83
CA LYS A 122 -7.06 23.93 -31.67
C LYS A 122 -7.15 22.89 -32.78
#